data_AF-A0A4V2ZU81-F1
#
_entry.id   AF-A0A4V2ZU81-F1
#
_cell.length_a   1.000
_cell.length_b   1.000
_cell.length_c   1.000
_cell.angle_alpha   90.00
_cell.angle_beta   90.00
_cell.angle_gamma   90.00
#
_symmetry.space_group_name_H-M   'P 1'
#
loop_
_entity.id
_entity.type
_entity.pdbx_description
1 polymer ?
#
loop_
_entity_poly.entity_id
_entity_poly.type
_entity_poly.pdbx_seq_one_letter_code
_entity_poly.pdbx_strand_id
1 'polypeptide(L)'
;MANQKDTKPVGLTASAGYQIGVRRTLPISTEHAWAYIVSPEGLERWLSSGRALAVQKGEIYTTKDGFTGELRVVKPYEQLRLTWQKQGWSQRSTLQIRLLAGGPVKTTVSFHQEKLDSADVRADMKAYWEAAIEQMSANGS
;
A
#
# COMPACT_ATOMS: atom_id res chain seq x y z
N MET A 1 -18.07 38.50 13.54
CA MET A 1 -16.93 37.67 13.98
C MET A 1 -16.90 36.41 13.13
N ALA A 2 -15.70 35.89 12.87
CA ALA A 2 -15.32 35.18 11.64
C ALA A 2 -16.05 33.85 11.33
N ASN A 3 -16.28 33.65 10.02
CA ASN A 3 -16.79 32.46 9.37
C ASN A 3 -15.74 31.33 9.47
N GLN A 4 -15.91 30.36 10.37
CA GLN A 4 -15.08 29.15 10.38
C GLN A 4 -15.44 28.33 9.13
N LYS A 5 -14.54 28.29 8.15
CA LYS A 5 -14.62 27.30 7.07
C LYS A 5 -14.37 25.94 7.72
N ASP A 6 -15.40 25.10 7.79
CA ASP A 6 -15.28 23.67 8.09
C ASP A 6 -14.30 23.02 7.11
N THR A 7 -13.03 22.97 7.49
CA THR A 7 -12.00 22.30 6.71
C THR A 7 -12.25 20.80 6.86
N LYS A 8 -12.98 20.22 5.91
CA LYS A 8 -13.17 18.76 5.85
C LYS A 8 -11.78 18.10 5.94
N PRO A 9 -11.56 17.14 6.86
CA PRO A 9 -10.29 16.47 6.99
C PRO A 9 -9.90 15.82 5.65
N VAL A 10 -8.69 16.08 5.16
CA VAL A 10 -8.22 15.56 3.87
C VAL A 10 -8.27 14.03 3.92
N GLY A 11 -8.97 13.43 2.95
CA GLY A 11 -9.06 11.99 2.82
C GLY A 11 -10.06 11.31 3.76
N LEU A 12 -10.94 12.04 4.44
CA LEU A 12 -12.08 11.45 5.16
C LEU A 12 -13.28 11.33 4.21
N THR A 13 -13.80 10.11 4.02
CA THR A 13 -15.07 9.89 3.30
C THR A 13 -16.06 9.09 4.14
N ALA A 14 -17.36 9.29 3.86
CA ALA A 14 -18.44 8.67 4.63
C ALA A 14 -18.41 7.13 4.61
N SER A 15 -17.89 6.51 3.55
CA SER A 15 -17.86 5.05 3.37
C SER A 15 -16.50 4.40 3.64
N ALA A 16 -15.40 5.14 3.43
CA ALA A 16 -14.04 4.59 3.51
C ALA A 16 -13.27 5.06 4.74
N GLY A 17 -13.82 5.95 5.57
CA GLY A 17 -13.08 6.57 6.67
C GLY A 17 -11.91 7.40 6.13
N TYR A 18 -10.81 7.46 6.90
CA TYR A 18 -9.56 8.05 6.40
C TYR A 18 -8.92 7.16 5.34
N GLN A 19 -8.44 7.78 4.25
CA GLN A 19 -7.80 7.10 3.14
C GLN A 19 -6.60 7.87 2.57
N ILE A 20 -5.70 7.13 1.93
CA ILE A 20 -4.56 7.65 1.17
C ILE A 20 -4.48 7.00 -0.20
N GLY A 21 -3.79 7.68 -1.11
CA GLY A 21 -3.34 7.12 -2.37
C GLY A 21 -1.95 7.68 -2.70
N VAL A 22 -1.01 6.80 -2.97
CA VAL A 22 0.33 7.16 -3.46
C VAL A 22 0.56 6.42 -4.77
N ARG A 23 0.96 7.16 -5.81
CA ARG A 23 1.27 6.57 -7.12
C ARG A 23 2.50 7.21 -7.73
N ARG A 24 3.27 6.40 -8.46
CA ARG A 24 4.35 6.85 -9.35
C ARG A 24 4.37 5.99 -10.59
N THR A 25 4.88 6.56 -11.68
CA THR A 25 5.18 5.83 -12.91
C THR A 25 6.66 5.54 -12.93
N LEU A 26 7.01 4.27 -13.08
CA LEU A 26 8.39 3.76 -13.07
C LEU A 26 8.80 3.34 -14.49
N PRO A 27 10.08 3.49 -14.86
CA PRO A 27 10.61 3.08 -16.17
C PRO A 27 10.92 1.58 -16.23
N ILE A 28 10.01 0.74 -15.73
CA ILE A 28 10.13 -0.72 -15.73
C ILE A 28 8.85 -1.34 -16.31
N SER A 29 8.93 -2.57 -16.80
CA SER A 29 7.76 -3.30 -17.26
C SER A 29 6.85 -3.70 -16.09
N THR A 30 5.60 -4.07 -16.42
CA THR A 30 4.64 -4.52 -15.41
C THR A 30 5.06 -5.84 -14.77
N GLU A 31 5.71 -6.71 -15.54
CA GLU A 31 6.26 -7.98 -15.08
C GLU A 31 7.37 -7.76 -14.06
N HIS A 32 8.29 -6.83 -14.31
CA HIS A 32 9.33 -6.47 -13.34
C HIS A 32 8.74 -5.85 -12.08
N ALA A 33 7.78 -4.92 -12.21
CA ALA A 33 7.12 -4.33 -11.05
C ALA A 33 6.40 -5.40 -10.21
N TRP A 34 5.70 -6.34 -10.85
CA TRP A 34 5.04 -7.45 -10.17
C TRP A 34 6.03 -8.38 -9.49
N ALA A 35 7.08 -8.81 -10.21
CA ALA A 35 8.12 -9.68 -9.69
C ALA A 35 8.76 -9.08 -8.43
N TYR A 36 9.06 -7.78 -8.44
CA TYR A 36 9.53 -7.09 -7.24
C TYR A 36 8.51 -7.17 -6.11
N ILE A 37 7.27 -6.73 -6.32
CA ILE A 37 6.22 -6.65 -5.27
C ILE A 37 6.05 -7.99 -4.54
N VAL A 38 6.13 -9.11 -5.25
CA VAL A 38 5.89 -10.46 -4.71
C VAL A 38 7.17 -11.21 -4.33
N SER A 39 8.34 -10.65 -4.63
CA SER A 39 9.63 -11.27 -4.27
C SER A 39 9.90 -11.19 -2.77
N PRO A 40 10.71 -12.10 -2.21
CA PRO A 40 11.15 -11.99 -0.81
C PRO A 40 11.83 -10.66 -0.50
N GLU A 41 12.65 -10.14 -1.41
CA GLU A 41 13.29 -8.83 -1.25
C GLU A 41 12.23 -7.73 -1.20
N GLY A 42 11.35 -7.65 -2.19
CA GLY A 42 10.33 -6.60 -2.24
C GLY A 42 9.39 -6.66 -1.04
N LEU A 43 8.93 -7.84 -0.64
CA LEU A 43 8.12 -8.03 0.57
C LEU A 43 8.86 -7.59 1.83
N GLU A 44 10.15 -7.85 1.95
CA GLU A 44 10.93 -7.32 3.07
C GLU A 44 11.00 -5.79 3.03
N ARG A 45 11.10 -5.18 1.84
CA ARG A 45 11.22 -3.73 1.67
C ARG A 45 9.93 -2.94 1.90
N TRP A 46 8.81 -3.37 1.31
CA TRP A 46 7.54 -2.63 1.39
C TRP A 46 6.59 -3.17 2.47
N LEU A 47 6.71 -4.43 2.87
CA LEU A 47 5.85 -5.05 3.88
C LEU A 47 6.58 -5.25 5.21
N SER A 48 7.92 -5.12 5.27
CA SER A 48 8.71 -5.51 6.44
C SER A 48 8.37 -6.94 6.89
N SER A 49 8.22 -7.88 5.95
CA SER A 49 7.61 -9.20 6.22
C SER A 49 8.34 -10.00 7.30
N GLY A 50 9.66 -9.82 7.46
CA GLY A 50 10.49 -10.46 8.49
C GLY A 50 10.61 -11.98 8.37
N ARG A 51 9.95 -12.57 7.38
CA ARG A 51 10.03 -13.97 7.01
C ARG A 51 9.64 -14.14 5.54
N ALA A 52 9.93 -15.33 5.02
CA ALA A 52 9.34 -15.79 3.77
C ALA A 52 7.80 -15.81 3.89
N LEU A 53 7.14 -15.27 2.87
CA LEU A 53 5.69 -15.16 2.79
C LEU A 53 5.23 -15.71 1.44
N ALA A 54 4.32 -16.68 1.46
CA ALA A 54 3.73 -17.21 0.24
C ALA A 54 2.72 -16.19 -0.31
N VAL A 55 2.92 -15.68 -1.52
CA VAL A 55 2.01 -14.71 -2.13
C VAL A 55 0.80 -15.43 -2.74
N GLN A 56 -0.13 -15.83 -1.88
CA GLN A 56 -1.38 -16.50 -2.25
C GLN A 56 -2.55 -15.96 -1.44
N LYS A 57 -3.75 -16.10 -1.98
CA LYS A 57 -4.98 -15.70 -1.30
C LYS A 57 -5.17 -16.51 -0.01
N GLY A 58 -5.46 -15.83 1.09
CA GLY A 58 -5.64 -16.43 2.41
C GLY A 58 -4.37 -16.45 3.26
N GLU A 59 -3.20 -16.15 2.70
CA GLU A 59 -1.96 -16.08 3.48
C GLU A 59 -2.04 -14.97 4.53
N ILE A 60 -1.76 -15.33 5.79
CA ILE A 60 -1.69 -14.40 6.91
C ILE A 60 -0.24 -13.96 7.11
N TYR A 61 -0.03 -12.69 7.44
CA TYR A 61 1.30 -12.14 7.71
C TYR A 61 1.35 -11.35 9.02
N THR A 62 2.57 -11.19 9.51
CA THR A 62 2.93 -10.26 10.58
C THR A 62 4.23 -9.59 10.16
N THR A 63 4.24 -8.27 10.20
CA THR A 63 5.39 -7.44 9.85
C THR A 63 6.28 -7.23 11.07
N LYS A 64 7.55 -6.87 10.86
CA LYS A 64 8.47 -6.48 11.95
C LYS A 64 7.94 -5.30 12.77
N ASP A 65 7.18 -4.42 12.14
CA ASP A 65 6.60 -3.21 12.75
C ASP A 65 5.28 -3.51 13.50
N GLY A 66 4.91 -4.78 13.64
CA GLY A 66 3.75 -5.23 14.42
C GLY A 66 2.41 -5.14 13.68
N PHE A 67 2.41 -4.78 12.39
CA PHE A 67 1.20 -4.88 11.56
C PHE A 67 0.89 -6.34 11.22
N THR A 68 -0.39 -6.66 11.16
CA THR A 68 -0.91 -7.99 10.80
C THR A 68 -1.95 -7.87 9.70
N GLY A 69 -2.13 -8.94 8.94
CA GLY A 69 -3.14 -8.96 7.89
C GLY A 69 -3.20 -10.28 7.14
N GLU A 70 -3.99 -10.26 6.07
CA GLU A 70 -4.29 -11.40 5.21
C GLU A 70 -4.29 -10.94 3.74
N LEU A 71 -3.68 -11.72 2.84
CA LEU A 71 -3.76 -11.51 1.40
C LEU A 71 -5.15 -11.91 0.90
N ARG A 72 -5.96 -10.93 0.49
CA ARG A 72 -7.36 -11.13 0.07
C ARG A 72 -7.54 -11.30 -1.43
N VAL A 73 -6.66 -10.72 -2.23
CA VAL A 73 -6.64 -10.80 -3.70
C VAL A 73 -5.20 -10.84 -4.17
N VAL A 74 -4.88 -11.83 -5.01
CA VAL A 74 -3.62 -11.91 -5.75
C VAL A 74 -3.98 -12.08 -7.22
N LYS A 75 -3.80 -11.02 -8.01
CA LYS A 75 -4.00 -11.02 -9.46
C LYS A 75 -2.67 -10.65 -10.11
N PRO A 76 -1.94 -11.62 -10.68
CA PRO A 76 -0.66 -11.38 -11.33
C PRO A 76 -0.70 -10.19 -12.27
N TYR A 77 0.35 -9.36 -12.22
CA TYR A 77 0.55 -8.18 -13.06
C TYR A 77 -0.50 -7.06 -12.92
N GLU A 78 -1.49 -7.22 -12.05
CA GLU A 78 -2.60 -6.27 -11.93
C GLU A 78 -2.77 -5.74 -10.51
N GLN A 79 -2.92 -6.64 -9.53
CA GLN A 79 -3.44 -6.26 -8.23
C GLN A 79 -3.03 -7.19 -7.10
N LEU A 80 -2.64 -6.59 -5.98
CA LEU A 80 -2.56 -7.24 -4.68
C LEU A 80 -3.48 -6.49 -3.70
N ARG A 81 -4.33 -7.20 -2.96
CA ARG A 81 -5.15 -6.62 -1.89
C ARG A 81 -4.95 -7.38 -0.60
N LEU A 82 -4.79 -6.66 0.49
CA LEU A 82 -4.59 -7.22 1.82
C LEU A 82 -5.31 -6.40 2.89
N THR A 83 -5.69 -7.08 3.97
CA THR A 83 -6.06 -6.38 5.21
C THR A 83 -4.79 -5.88 5.90
N TRP A 84 -4.90 -4.81 6.68
CA TRP A 84 -3.78 -4.21 7.39
C TRP A 84 -4.23 -3.64 8.74
N GLN A 85 -3.68 -4.17 9.82
CA GLN A 85 -4.09 -3.89 11.20
C GLN A 85 -2.86 -3.68 12.07
N LYS A 86 -2.85 -2.59 12.84
CA LYS A 86 -1.94 -2.42 13.99
C LYS A 86 -2.70 -2.71 15.28
N GLN A 87 -1.98 -3.15 16.32
CA GLN A 87 -2.54 -3.18 17.66
C GLN A 87 -3.03 -1.78 18.06
N GLY A 88 -4.22 -1.70 18.66
CA GLY A 88 -4.83 -0.45 19.10
C GLY A 88 -5.72 0.25 18.07
N TRP A 89 -5.65 -0.10 16.77
CA TRP A 89 -6.60 0.42 15.78
C TRP A 89 -7.99 -0.19 15.99
N SER A 90 -9.04 0.63 15.86
CA SER A 90 -10.42 0.19 16.08
C SER A 90 -10.91 -0.83 15.02
N GLN A 91 -10.32 -0.79 13.82
CA GLN A 91 -10.73 -1.63 12.69
C GLN A 91 -9.57 -1.93 11.73
N ARG A 92 -9.77 -2.98 10.91
CA ARG A 92 -8.83 -3.35 9.84
C ARG A 92 -8.95 -2.37 8.68
N SER A 93 -7.82 -1.82 8.28
CA SER A 93 -7.71 -1.09 7.02
C SER A 93 -7.58 -2.05 5.84
N THR A 94 -7.87 -1.56 4.63
CA THR A 94 -7.68 -2.30 3.38
C THR A 94 -6.56 -1.65 2.60
N LEU A 95 -5.49 -2.38 2.30
CA LEU A 95 -4.46 -1.95 1.34
C LEU A 95 -4.73 -2.58 -0.02
N GLN A 96 -4.68 -1.77 -1.07
CA GLN A 96 -4.71 -2.17 -2.46
C GLN A 96 -3.46 -1.65 -3.17
N ILE A 97 -2.71 -2.58 -3.77
CA ILE A 97 -1.59 -2.28 -4.66
C ILE A 97 -2.05 -2.61 -6.08
N ARG A 98 -1.91 -1.66 -7.01
CA ARG A 98 -2.27 -1.84 -8.41
C ARG A 98 -1.11 -1.51 -9.32
N LEU A 99 -1.02 -2.26 -10.41
CA LEU A 99 -0.11 -2.00 -11.52
C LEU A 99 -0.94 -1.61 -12.73
N LEU A 100 -0.57 -0.50 -13.38
CA LEU A 100 -1.20 -0.02 -14.60
C LEU A 100 -0.13 0.09 -15.67
N ALA A 101 -0.22 -0.75 -16.70
CA ALA A 101 0.68 -0.69 -17.84
C ALA A 101 0.55 0.67 -18.56
N GLY A 102 1.69 1.30 -18.84
CA GLY A 102 1.79 2.56 -19.59
C GLY A 102 2.67 2.45 -20.84
N GLY A 103 3.16 1.24 -21.15
CA GLY A 103 4.05 0.93 -22.27
C GLY A 103 4.95 -0.29 -21.95
N PRO A 104 5.83 -0.72 -22.88
CA PRO A 104 6.68 -1.90 -22.69
C PRO A 104 7.61 -1.83 -21.47
N VAL A 105 8.13 -0.64 -21.16
CA VAL A 105 9.06 -0.37 -20.05
C VAL A 105 8.53 0.76 -19.17
N LYS A 106 7.20 0.82 -18.99
CA LYS A 106 6.56 1.89 -18.24
C LYS A 106 5.35 1.36 -17.50
N THR A 107 5.39 1.44 -16.17
CA THR A 107 4.29 0.97 -15.31
C THR A 107 4.00 1.96 -14.20
N THR A 108 2.72 2.28 -13.99
CA THR A 108 2.30 3.03 -12.81
C THR A 108 2.02 2.06 -11.67
N VAL A 109 2.73 2.24 -10.56
CA VAL A 109 2.47 1.53 -9.30
C VAL A 109 1.64 2.44 -8.42
N SER A 110 0.56 1.92 -7.84
CA SER A 110 -0.35 2.66 -6.97
C SER A 110 -0.62 1.89 -5.70
N PHE A 111 -0.35 2.51 -4.56
CA PHE A 111 -0.78 2.08 -3.23
C PHE A 111 -2.01 2.91 -2.84
N HIS A 112 -3.07 2.24 -2.42
CA HIS A 112 -4.28 2.88 -1.91
C HIS A 112 -4.70 2.18 -0.63
N GLN A 113 -4.89 2.95 0.44
CA GLN A 113 -5.30 2.41 1.73
C GLN A 113 -6.48 3.17 2.26
N GLU A 114 -7.49 2.44 2.73
CA GLU A 114 -8.74 2.96 3.27
C GLU A 114 -9.04 2.34 4.64
N LYS A 115 -10.01 2.93 5.35
CA LYS A 115 -10.42 2.58 6.72
C LYS A 115 -9.27 2.76 7.71
N LEU A 116 -8.49 3.82 7.53
CA LEU A 116 -7.47 4.24 8.47
C LEU A 116 -8.15 4.86 9.72
N ASP A 117 -7.55 4.63 10.86
CA ASP A 117 -8.13 4.92 12.18
C ASP A 117 -8.21 6.43 12.47
N SER A 118 -7.25 7.21 11.98
CA SER A 118 -7.16 8.65 12.24
C SER A 118 -6.43 9.41 11.13
N ALA A 119 -6.45 10.74 11.21
CA ALA A 119 -5.69 11.63 10.32
C ALA A 119 -4.16 11.48 10.50
N ASP A 120 -3.69 11.21 11.72
CA ASP A 120 -2.27 10.99 11.99
C ASP A 120 -1.80 9.66 11.38
N VAL A 121 -2.57 8.59 11.59
CA VAL A 121 -2.34 7.30 10.92
C VAL A 121 -2.33 7.47 9.40
N ARG A 122 -3.21 8.32 8.86
CA ARG A 122 -3.22 8.66 7.44
C ARG A 122 -1.91 9.29 6.98
N ALA A 123 -1.36 10.23 7.75
CA ALA A 123 -0.09 10.88 7.43
C ALA A 123 1.08 9.89 7.50
N ASP A 124 1.14 9.07 8.56
CA ASP A 124 2.16 8.03 8.74
C ASP A 124 2.14 7.04 7.57
N MET A 125 0.96 6.52 7.22
CA MET A 125 0.85 5.57 6.13
C MET A 125 1.17 6.20 4.77
N LYS A 126 0.84 7.48 4.56
CA LYS A 126 1.26 8.18 3.33
C LYS A 126 2.79 8.17 3.19
N ALA A 127 3.51 8.56 4.24
CA ALA A 127 4.97 8.56 4.22
C ALA A 127 5.55 7.16 4.02
N TYR A 128 4.97 6.15 4.68
CA TYR A 128 5.37 4.75 4.53
C TYR A 128 5.26 4.28 3.06
N TRP A 129 4.14 4.56 2.39
CA TRP A 129 3.95 4.15 1.00
C TRP A 129 4.75 4.99 -0.01
N GLU A 130 5.03 6.25 0.29
CA GLU A 130 5.97 7.06 -0.52
C GLU A 130 7.37 6.44 -0.50
N ALA A 131 7.87 6.07 0.67
CA ALA A 131 9.16 5.40 0.82
C ALA A 131 9.18 4.02 0.12
N ALA A 132 8.09 3.24 0.22
CA ALA A 132 8.00 1.94 -0.44
C ALA A 132 8.12 2.04 -1.97
N ILE A 133 7.44 3.00 -2.61
CA ILE A 133 7.55 3.20 -4.05
C ILE A 133 8.94 3.73 -4.45
N GLU A 134 9.53 4.60 -3.63
CA GLU A 134 10.87 5.13 -3.90
C GLU A 134 11.93 4.01 -3.94
N GLN A 135 11.87 3.05 -3.01
CA GLN A 135 12.75 1.89 -3.01
C GLN A 135 12.61 1.03 -4.27
N MET A 136 11.38 0.90 -4.82
CA MET A 136 11.17 0.22 -6.10
C MET A 136 11.85 0.94 -7.27
N SER A 137 11.90 2.27 -7.22
CA SER A 137 12.50 3.09 -8.29
C SER A 137 14.03 3.06 -8.26
N ALA A 138 14.63 2.97 -7.07
CA ALA A 138 16.08 2.91 -6.90
C ALA A 138 16.70 1.59 -7.40
N ASN A 139 15.95 0.49 -7.36
CA ASN A 139 16.40 -0.82 -7.84
C ASN A 139 16.14 -1.05 -9.35
N GLY A 140 15.55 -0.08 -10.05
CA GLY A 140 15.25 -0.16 -11.48
C GLY A 140 16.29 0.52 -12.39
N SER A 141 17.48 0.83 -11.87
CA SER A 141 18.60 1.45 -12.61
C SER A 141 19.68 0.45 -12.97
#